data_AF-A0A0S7Z039-F1
#
_entry.id   AF-A0A0S7Z039-F1
#
_cell.length_a   1.000
_cell.length_b   1.000
_cell.length_c   1.000
_cell.angle_alpha   90.00
_cell.angle_beta   90.00
_cell.angle_gamma   90.00
#
_symmetry.space_group_name_H-M   'P 1'
#
loop_
_entity.id
_entity.type
_entity.pdbx_description
1 polymer ?
#
loop_
_entity_poly.entity_id
_entity_poly.type
_entity_poly.pdbx_seq_one_letter_code
_entity_poly.pdbx_strand_id
1 'polypeptide(L)'
;MTEERELVQRMLAGDQAAFTEFFESHFPRLFRFALPRVSGDEDAAKEVVQRTLIKVMRKLHQFRGDATLFTWSCQICRREIVDHARATRRSSSNVVLFEDSAEVRAALESIAAPASEDPLARCDRAELARMIRVILDQLPARYGDALEWKYMEGRSVEEIGERLGIGHTAAQSLLARARVAFRQGLEGVFGASAPDVMAALER
;
A
#
# COMPACT_ATOMS: atom_id res chain seq x y z
N MET A 1 -0.95 26.51 -22.49
CA MET A 1 0.04 25.86 -23.38
C MET A 1 1.20 26.78 -23.69
N THR A 2 0.98 28.07 -23.98
CA THR A 2 2.06 29.06 -24.23
C THR A 2 2.88 29.38 -22.98
N GLU A 3 2.21 29.64 -21.85
CA GLU A 3 2.87 29.95 -20.56
C GLU A 3 3.74 28.79 -20.05
N GLU A 4 3.25 27.54 -20.16
CA GLU A 4 4.02 26.36 -19.75
C GLU A 4 5.26 26.15 -20.64
N ARG A 5 5.14 26.40 -21.95
CA ARG A 5 6.27 26.33 -22.88
C ARG A 5 7.28 27.43 -22.61
N GLU A 6 6.82 28.64 -22.31
CA GLU A 6 7.68 29.77 -21.95
C GLU A 6 8.44 29.52 -20.65
N LEU A 7 7.75 29.00 -19.62
CA LEU A 7 8.36 28.57 -18.36
C LEU A 7 9.47 27.55 -18.62
N VAL A 8 9.21 26.52 -19.45
CA VAL A 8 10.20 25.51 -19.82
C VAL A 8 11.40 26.13 -20.54
N GLN A 9 11.20 27.06 -21.47
CA GLN A 9 12.30 27.72 -22.18
C GLN A 9 13.17 28.55 -21.23
N ARG A 10 12.55 29.30 -20.32
CA ARG A 10 13.27 30.09 -19.31
C ARG A 10 14.07 29.21 -18.37
N MET A 11 13.49 28.09 -17.92
CA MET A 11 14.20 27.09 -17.11
C MET A 11 15.39 26.48 -17.87
N LEU A 12 15.24 26.17 -19.16
CA LEU A 12 16.34 25.66 -20.00
C LEU A 12 17.45 26.71 -20.21
N ALA A 13 17.11 27.99 -20.21
CA ALA A 13 18.06 29.10 -20.27
C ALA A 13 18.76 29.38 -18.92
N GLY A 14 18.40 28.68 -17.85
CA GLY A 14 19.01 28.85 -16.52
C GLY A 14 18.42 29.98 -15.68
N ASP A 15 17.23 30.50 -16.03
CA ASP A 15 16.54 31.54 -15.26
C ASP A 15 16.13 31.00 -13.87
N GLN A 16 16.74 31.55 -12.81
CA GLN A 16 16.43 31.18 -11.42
C GLN A 16 14.99 31.49 -11.02
N ALA A 17 14.40 32.58 -11.51
CA ALA A 17 13.03 32.94 -11.19
C ALA A 17 12.04 31.91 -11.78
N ALA A 18 12.34 31.40 -12.98
CA ALA A 18 11.55 30.35 -13.61
C ALA A 18 11.61 29.02 -12.83
N PHE A 19 12.77 28.68 -12.24
CA PHE A 19 12.87 27.51 -11.36
C PHE A 19 12.03 27.65 -10.09
N THR A 20 12.03 28.83 -9.47
CA THR A 20 11.19 29.11 -8.29
C THR A 20 9.71 29.00 -8.61
N GLU A 21 9.27 29.63 -9.71
CA GLU A 21 7.88 29.56 -10.20
C GLU A 21 7.43 28.12 -10.48
N PHE A 22 8.30 27.32 -11.11
CA PHE A 22 8.07 25.90 -11.31
C PHE A 22 7.93 25.15 -9.97
N PHE A 23 8.83 25.38 -9.02
CA PHE A 23 8.82 24.71 -7.72
C PHE A 23 7.53 25.01 -6.93
N GLU A 24 7.18 26.29 -6.78
CA GLU A 24 6.01 26.72 -6.00
C GLU A 24 4.70 26.17 -6.57
N SER A 25 4.60 26.09 -7.89
CA SER A 25 3.41 25.56 -8.57
C SER A 25 3.33 24.03 -8.56
N HIS A 26 4.47 23.32 -8.69
CA HIS A 26 4.48 21.86 -8.88
C HIS A 26 4.63 21.09 -7.57
N PHE A 27 5.33 21.64 -6.57
CA PHE A 27 5.58 20.95 -5.30
C PHE A 27 4.27 20.56 -4.59
N PRO A 28 3.31 21.47 -4.33
CA PRO A 28 2.09 21.11 -3.59
C PRO A 28 1.24 20.07 -4.34
N ARG A 29 1.22 20.15 -5.68
CA ARG A 29 0.45 19.23 -6.54
C ARG A 29 1.09 17.85 -6.58
N LEU A 30 2.41 17.77 -6.69
CA LEU A 30 3.15 16.50 -6.64
C LEU A 30 3.12 15.89 -5.24
N PHE A 31 3.14 16.70 -4.19
CA PHE A 31 2.96 16.23 -2.81
C PHE A 31 1.60 15.56 -2.59
N ARG A 32 0.50 16.22 -2.99
CA ARG A 32 -0.85 15.63 -2.95
C ARG A 32 -0.96 14.36 -3.81
N PHE A 33 -0.19 14.27 -4.89
CA PHE A 33 -0.12 13.07 -5.71
C PHE A 33 0.67 11.94 -5.03
N ALA A 34 1.80 12.24 -4.39
CA ALA A 34 2.69 11.25 -3.79
C ALA A 34 2.17 10.71 -2.45
N LEU A 35 1.58 11.56 -1.60
CA LEU A 35 1.16 11.23 -0.23
C LEU A 35 0.34 9.93 -0.10
N PRO A 36 -0.78 9.73 -0.81
CA PRO A 36 -1.54 8.48 -0.71
C PRO A 36 -0.79 7.26 -1.29
N ARG A 37 0.25 7.48 -2.11
CA ARG A 37 1.05 6.41 -2.76
C ARG A 37 2.25 5.97 -1.91
N VAL A 38 2.54 6.70 -0.84
CA VAL A 38 3.49 6.34 0.21
C VAL A 38 2.76 6.10 1.55
N SER A 39 1.50 5.66 1.47
CA SER A 39 0.67 5.31 2.64
C SER A 39 0.46 6.44 3.65
N GLY A 40 0.50 7.70 3.21
CA GLY A 40 0.28 8.86 4.07
C GLY A 40 1.52 9.35 4.82
N ASP A 41 2.71 8.76 4.59
CA ASP A 41 3.97 9.25 5.17
C ASP A 41 4.37 10.58 4.52
N GLU A 42 4.27 11.66 5.29
CA GLU A 42 4.58 13.01 4.81
C GLU A 42 6.05 13.20 4.47
N ASP A 43 6.97 12.59 5.22
CA ASP A 43 8.41 12.80 5.04
C ASP A 43 8.90 11.99 3.84
N ALA A 44 8.42 10.76 3.67
CA ALA A 44 8.62 10.00 2.45
C ALA A 44 8.04 10.72 1.23
N ALA A 45 6.86 11.34 1.35
CA ALA A 45 6.25 12.10 0.27
C ALA A 45 7.10 13.33 -0.09
N LYS A 46 7.57 14.11 0.90
CA LYS A 46 8.47 15.25 0.67
C LYS A 46 9.75 14.82 -0.04
N GLU A 47 10.37 13.71 0.40
CA GLU A 47 11.59 13.20 -0.18
C GLU A 47 11.40 12.76 -1.65
N VAL A 48 10.34 11.99 -1.92
CA VAL A 48 9.98 11.56 -3.28
C VAL A 48 9.75 12.76 -4.19
N VAL A 49 9.00 13.77 -3.72
CA VAL A 49 8.70 14.97 -4.52
C VAL A 49 9.96 15.77 -4.79
N GLN A 50 10.83 15.94 -3.79
CA GLN A 50 12.11 16.64 -3.97
C GLN A 50 12.98 15.95 -5.03
N ARG A 51 13.14 14.62 -4.93
CA ARG A 51 13.87 13.82 -5.93
C ARG A 51 13.24 13.94 -7.33
N THR A 52 11.92 13.96 -7.40
CA THR A 52 11.16 14.13 -8.64
C THR A 52 11.48 15.48 -9.28
N LEU A 53 11.37 16.58 -8.53
CA LEU A 53 11.61 17.93 -9.04
C LEU A 53 13.05 18.10 -9.54
N ILE A 54 14.03 17.55 -8.81
CA ILE A 54 15.44 17.53 -9.25
C ILE A 54 15.59 16.77 -10.56
N LYS A 55 14.96 15.59 -10.69
CA LYS A 55 15.02 14.79 -11.92
C LYS A 55 14.28 15.45 -13.09
N VAL A 56 13.17 16.14 -12.83
CA VAL A 56 12.46 16.94 -13.84
C VAL A 56 13.39 18.03 -14.37
N MET A 57 14.01 18.83 -13.51
CA MET A 57 14.95 19.88 -13.93
C MET A 57 16.12 19.32 -14.75
N ARG A 58 16.72 18.20 -14.31
CA ARG A 58 17.83 17.56 -15.05
C ARG A 58 17.42 17.01 -16.41
N LYS A 59 16.18 16.53 -16.55
CA LYS A 59 15.66 15.91 -17.78
C LYS A 59 14.80 16.85 -18.61
N LEU A 60 14.70 18.12 -18.25
CA LEU A 60 13.76 19.06 -18.87
C LEU A 60 13.98 19.18 -20.38
N HIS A 61 15.23 19.07 -20.84
CA HIS A 61 15.61 19.04 -22.26
C HIS A 61 14.96 17.88 -23.07
N GLN A 62 14.44 16.85 -22.39
CA GLN A 62 13.76 15.69 -23.00
C GLN A 62 12.24 15.89 -23.09
N PHE A 63 11.70 16.96 -22.50
CA PHE A 63 10.28 17.25 -22.53
C PHE A 63 9.88 17.75 -23.93
N ARG A 64 9.04 16.98 -24.62
CA ARG A 64 8.59 17.27 -25.99
C ARG A 64 7.33 18.14 -26.06
N GLY A 65 6.65 18.35 -24.93
CA GLY A 65 5.38 19.08 -24.90
C GLY A 65 4.16 18.29 -25.40
N ASP A 66 4.28 16.97 -25.56
CA ASP A 66 3.19 16.07 -25.95
C ASP A 66 2.13 15.89 -24.83
N ALA A 67 2.49 16.25 -23.60
CA ALA A 67 1.62 16.28 -22.42
C ALA A 67 2.00 17.51 -21.58
N THR A 68 1.16 17.86 -20.60
CA THR A 68 1.52 18.94 -19.65
C THR A 68 2.77 18.58 -18.84
N LEU A 69 3.52 19.60 -18.44
CA LEU A 69 4.72 19.46 -17.61
C LEU A 69 4.40 18.73 -16.31
N PHE A 70 3.21 18.98 -15.73
CA PHE A 70 2.71 18.27 -14.56
C PHE A 70 2.48 16.77 -14.81
N THR A 71 1.86 16.40 -15.93
CA THR A 71 1.60 14.99 -16.27
C THR A 71 2.91 14.24 -16.50
N TRP A 72 3.87 14.86 -17.19
CA TRP A 72 5.21 14.30 -17.37
C TRP A 72 5.96 14.18 -16.03
N SER A 73 5.87 15.18 -15.16
CA SER A 73 6.42 15.13 -13.79
C SER A 73 5.82 14.00 -12.97
N CYS A 74 4.52 13.72 -13.09
CA CYS A 74 3.86 12.59 -12.43
C CYS A 74 4.40 11.23 -12.89
N GLN A 75 4.85 11.09 -14.15
CA GLN A 75 5.48 9.85 -14.63
C GLN A 75 6.84 9.61 -13.97
N ILE A 76 7.63 10.67 -13.82
CA ILE A 76 8.90 10.63 -13.08
C ILE A 76 8.62 10.33 -11.60
N CYS A 77 7.64 11.01 -11.00
CA CYS A 77 7.24 10.80 -9.62
C CYS A 77 6.85 9.35 -9.31
N ARG A 78 6.08 8.69 -10.21
CA ARG A 78 5.78 7.26 -10.07
C ARG A 78 7.03 6.38 -10.01
N ARG A 79 8.06 6.69 -10.80
CA ARG A 79 9.33 5.98 -10.77
C ARG A 79 10.06 6.23 -9.45
N GLU A 80 10.06 7.46 -8.95
CA GLU A 80 10.64 7.79 -7.65
C GLU A 80 9.93 7.11 -6.48
N ILE A 81 8.60 6.96 -6.52
CA ILE A 81 7.84 6.22 -5.51
C ILE A 81 8.27 4.75 -5.52
N VAL A 82 8.41 4.14 -6.71
CA VAL A 82 8.88 2.76 -6.85
C VAL A 82 10.33 2.61 -6.36
N ASP A 83 11.20 3.55 -6.70
CA ASP A 83 12.60 3.54 -6.28
C ASP A 83 12.77 3.79 -4.79
N HIS A 84 11.98 4.70 -4.21
CA HIS A 84 11.89 4.92 -2.77
C HIS A 84 11.39 3.64 -2.09
N ALA A 85 10.28 3.04 -2.54
CA ALA A 85 9.82 1.76 -2.00
C ALA A 85 10.87 0.64 -2.11
N ARG A 86 11.68 0.60 -3.17
CA ARG A 86 12.80 -0.35 -3.33
C ARG A 86 14.00 -0.03 -2.45
N ALA A 87 14.29 1.25 -2.20
CA ALA A 87 15.39 1.71 -1.35
C ALA A 87 15.03 1.52 0.12
N THR A 88 13.82 1.90 0.51
CA THR A 88 13.22 1.58 1.81
C THR A 88 13.19 0.08 2.02
N ARG A 89 12.84 -0.75 1.01
CA ARG A 89 12.97 -2.22 1.08
C ARG A 89 14.40 -2.75 1.29
N ARG A 90 15.44 -2.03 0.83
CA ARG A 90 16.85 -2.38 1.00
C ARG A 90 17.46 -1.81 2.28
N SER A 91 16.88 -0.73 2.81
CA SER A 91 17.21 -0.16 4.12
C SER A 91 16.39 -0.81 5.25
N SER A 92 15.25 -1.43 4.91
CA SER A 92 14.40 -2.27 5.75
C SER A 92 14.81 -3.74 5.65
N SER A 93 16.11 -4.00 5.55
CA SER A 93 16.72 -5.17 6.22
C SER A 93 16.39 -5.16 7.71
N ASN A 94 15.98 -4.01 8.26
CA ASN A 94 15.18 -3.93 9.48
C ASN A 94 13.71 -4.19 9.16
N VAL A 95 13.39 -5.48 9.22
CA VAL A 95 12.12 -6.09 9.61
C VAL A 95 11.14 -5.07 10.20
N VAL A 96 10.06 -4.73 9.48
CA VAL A 96 8.84 -4.33 10.18
C VAL A 96 8.19 -5.61 10.66
N LEU A 97 8.48 -5.95 11.92
CA LEU A 97 7.67 -6.89 12.69
C LEU A 97 6.30 -6.23 12.86
N PHE A 98 5.45 -6.31 11.83
CA PHE A 98 4.03 -6.12 12.09
C PHE A 98 3.59 -7.34 12.89
N GLU A 99 3.45 -7.11 14.19
CA GLU A 99 2.75 -7.98 15.12
C GLU A 99 1.41 -8.42 14.51
N ASP A 100 0.98 -9.61 14.92
CA ASP A 100 -0.31 -10.15 14.56
C ASP A 100 -1.41 -9.14 14.87
N SER A 101 -2.03 -8.58 13.82
CA SER A 101 -3.23 -7.72 13.95
C SER A 101 -4.31 -8.58 14.61
N ALA A 102 -4.70 -8.24 15.84
CA ALA A 102 -5.68 -8.99 16.61
C ALA A 102 -7.00 -9.16 15.84
N GLU A 103 -7.37 -8.14 15.06
CA GLU A 103 -8.58 -8.13 14.24
C GLU A 103 -8.50 -9.14 13.08
N VAL A 104 -7.33 -9.25 12.43
CA VAL A 104 -7.12 -10.24 11.34
C VAL A 104 -7.08 -11.65 11.92
N ARG A 105 -6.46 -11.83 13.08
CA ARG A 105 -6.43 -13.10 13.79
C ARG A 105 -7.85 -13.55 14.15
N ALA A 106 -8.60 -12.71 14.85
CA ALA A 106 -9.99 -12.98 15.24
C ALA A 106 -10.87 -13.31 14.03
N ALA A 107 -10.68 -12.62 12.90
CA ALA A 107 -11.46 -12.85 11.68
C ALA A 107 -11.20 -14.24 11.11
N LEU A 108 -9.94 -14.62 10.97
CA LEU A 108 -9.57 -15.91 10.38
C LEU A 108 -9.84 -17.07 11.34
N GLU A 109 -9.63 -16.89 12.64
CA GLU A 109 -9.93 -17.89 13.66
C GLU A 109 -11.44 -18.12 13.82
N SER A 110 -12.27 -17.10 13.62
CA SER A 110 -13.75 -17.25 13.63
C SER A 110 -14.26 -18.23 12.59
N ILE A 111 -13.52 -18.42 11.49
CA ILE A 111 -13.85 -19.38 10.43
C ILE A 111 -13.53 -20.82 10.87
N ALA A 112 -12.51 -21.00 11.70
CA ALA A 112 -12.05 -22.30 12.20
C ALA A 112 -12.73 -22.71 13.53
N ALA A 113 -13.46 -21.79 14.17
CA ALA A 113 -14.11 -22.02 15.46
C ALA A 113 -15.26 -23.03 15.38
N PRO A 114 -15.48 -23.86 16.42
CA PRO A 114 -16.59 -24.81 16.47
C PRO A 114 -17.95 -24.11 16.47
N ALA A 115 -18.95 -24.78 15.89
CA ALA A 115 -20.31 -24.27 15.80
C ALA A 115 -20.93 -24.03 17.18
N SER A 116 -21.64 -22.91 17.34
CA SER A 116 -22.42 -22.62 18.56
C SER A 116 -23.56 -23.62 18.73
N GLU A 117 -23.90 -23.96 19.98
CA GLU A 117 -25.10 -24.72 20.33
C GLU A 117 -26.39 -23.89 20.17
N ASP A 118 -26.28 -22.55 20.20
CA ASP A 118 -27.40 -21.64 19.93
C ASP A 118 -27.69 -21.53 18.42
N PRO A 119 -28.91 -21.89 17.96
CA PRO A 119 -29.30 -21.81 16.55
C PRO A 119 -29.18 -20.42 15.93
N LEU A 120 -29.44 -19.34 16.69
CA LEU A 120 -29.41 -17.97 16.18
C LEU A 120 -27.95 -17.52 15.98
N ALA A 121 -27.12 -17.68 17.01
CA ALA A 121 -25.67 -17.43 16.93
C ALA A 121 -24.97 -18.29 15.86
N ARG A 122 -25.47 -19.50 15.57
CA ARG A 122 -24.94 -20.37 14.51
C ARG A 122 -25.22 -19.81 13.11
N CYS A 123 -26.39 -19.21 12.89
CA CYS A 123 -26.74 -18.60 11.60
C CYS A 123 -25.88 -17.36 11.33
N ASP A 124 -25.73 -16.48 12.32
CA ASP A 124 -24.96 -15.25 12.20
C ASP A 124 -23.46 -15.54 11.96
N ARG A 125 -22.90 -16.54 12.65
CA ARG A 125 -21.52 -16.98 12.40
C ARG A 125 -21.32 -17.59 11.02
N ALA A 126 -22.27 -18.39 10.53
CA ALA A 126 -22.15 -19.01 9.22
C ALA A 126 -22.14 -17.96 8.10
N GLU A 127 -22.98 -16.92 8.23
CA GLU A 127 -23.03 -15.82 7.28
C GLU A 127 -21.75 -14.96 7.34
N LEU A 128 -21.21 -14.71 8.53
CA LEU A 128 -19.95 -14.01 8.69
C LEU A 128 -18.77 -14.80 8.11
N ALA A 129 -18.66 -16.09 8.41
CA ALA A 129 -17.62 -16.96 7.86
C ALA A 129 -17.67 -16.99 6.32
N ARG A 130 -18.88 -16.98 5.74
CA ARG A 130 -19.08 -16.87 4.29
C ARG A 130 -18.53 -15.56 3.74
N MET A 131 -18.82 -14.43 4.39
CA MET A 131 -18.31 -13.12 3.97
C MET A 131 -16.77 -13.04 4.07
N ILE A 132 -16.18 -13.58 5.15
CA ILE A 132 -14.73 -13.60 5.31
C ILE A 132 -14.07 -14.49 4.24
N ARG A 133 -14.67 -15.63 3.90
CA ARG A 133 -14.19 -16.49 2.82
C ARG A 133 -14.19 -15.77 1.47
N VAL A 134 -15.26 -15.02 1.17
CA VAL A 134 -15.33 -14.20 -0.05
C VAL A 134 -14.20 -13.17 -0.10
N ILE A 135 -13.85 -12.56 1.03
CA ILE A 135 -12.73 -11.61 1.11
C ILE A 135 -11.40 -12.33 0.83
N LEU A 136 -11.17 -13.51 1.43
CA LEU A 136 -9.98 -14.32 1.18
C LEU A 136 -9.85 -14.71 -0.30
N ASP A 137 -10.94 -15.13 -0.94
CA ASP A 137 -10.99 -15.54 -2.34
C ASP A 137 -10.69 -14.38 -3.32
N GLN A 138 -10.93 -13.13 -2.89
CA GLN A 138 -10.62 -11.94 -3.69
C GLN A 138 -9.17 -11.46 -3.54
N LEU A 139 -8.42 -11.98 -2.57
CA LEU A 139 -7.00 -11.68 -2.45
C LEU A 139 -6.20 -12.38 -3.56
N PRO A 140 -5.02 -11.86 -3.94
CA PRO A 140 -4.08 -12.63 -4.75
C PRO A 140 -3.83 -13.99 -4.09
N ALA A 141 -3.89 -15.10 -4.83
CA ALA A 141 -3.87 -16.47 -4.29
C ALA A 141 -2.80 -16.70 -3.19
N ARG A 142 -1.57 -16.22 -3.43
CA ARG A 142 -0.47 -16.35 -2.48
C ARG A 142 -0.71 -15.66 -1.11
N TYR A 143 -1.56 -14.65 -1.06
CA TYR A 143 -1.91 -13.95 0.18
C TYR A 143 -2.97 -14.70 0.98
N GLY A 144 -4.00 -15.23 0.32
CA GLY A 144 -5.01 -16.08 0.95
C GLY A 144 -4.35 -17.30 1.59
N ASP A 145 -3.56 -18.04 0.81
CA ASP A 145 -2.83 -19.24 1.28
C ASP A 145 -1.97 -18.94 2.51
N ALA A 146 -1.21 -17.84 2.49
CA ALA A 146 -0.32 -17.49 3.59
C ALA A 146 -1.08 -17.12 4.86
N LEU A 147 -2.23 -16.43 4.76
CA LEU A 147 -3.08 -16.09 5.89
C LEU A 147 -3.73 -17.34 6.50
N GLU A 148 -4.26 -18.23 5.66
CA GLU A 148 -4.84 -19.51 6.12
C GLU A 148 -3.79 -20.36 6.84
N TRP A 149 -2.62 -20.53 6.25
CA TRP A 149 -1.53 -21.29 6.88
C TRP A 149 -1.08 -20.68 8.21
N LYS A 150 -1.04 -19.35 8.29
CA LYS A 150 -0.59 -18.67 9.50
C LYS A 150 -1.62 -18.74 10.64
N TYR A 151 -2.89 -18.49 10.33
CA TYR A 151 -3.93 -18.25 11.35
C TYR A 151 -4.91 -19.41 11.54
N MET A 152 -5.10 -20.26 10.53
CA MET A 152 -5.98 -21.43 10.63
C MET A 152 -5.18 -22.72 10.86
N GLU A 153 -4.02 -22.87 10.19
CA GLU A 153 -3.14 -24.04 10.37
C GLU A 153 -2.03 -23.82 11.41
N GLY A 154 -1.87 -22.61 11.93
CA GLY A 154 -0.89 -22.28 12.98
C GLY A 154 0.58 -22.39 12.56
N ARG A 155 0.88 -22.37 11.26
CA ARG A 155 2.26 -22.52 10.75
C ARG A 155 3.16 -21.34 11.12
N SER A 156 4.43 -21.66 11.30
CA SER A 156 5.48 -20.66 11.43
C SER A 156 5.72 -19.93 10.10
N VAL A 157 6.31 -18.74 10.17
CA VAL A 157 6.63 -17.96 8.96
C VAL A 157 7.72 -18.64 8.12
N GLU A 158 8.57 -19.44 8.76
CA GLU A 158 9.59 -20.25 8.10
C GLU A 158 8.96 -21.34 7.22
N GLU A 159 8.05 -22.14 7.78
CA GLU A 159 7.31 -23.17 7.03
C GLU A 159 6.47 -22.59 5.87
N ILE A 160 5.91 -21.39 6.07
CA ILE A 160 5.20 -20.66 5.02
C ILE A 160 6.15 -20.25 3.89
N GLY A 161 7.36 -19.78 4.22
CA GLY A 161 8.39 -19.45 3.23
C GLY A 161 8.81 -20.67 2.42
N GLU A 162 9.06 -21.79 3.09
CA GLU A 162 9.40 -23.07 2.45
C GLU A 162 8.30 -23.52 1.48
N ARG A 163 7.04 -23.52 1.92
CA ARG A 163 5.89 -23.87 1.05
C ARG A 163 5.76 -22.95 -0.18
N LEU A 164 6.05 -21.66 -0.03
CA LEU A 164 5.96 -20.68 -1.11
C LEU A 164 7.21 -20.65 -2.00
N GLY A 165 8.28 -21.38 -1.64
CA GLY A 165 9.58 -21.32 -2.31
C GLY A 165 10.25 -19.96 -2.19
N ILE A 166 10.06 -19.25 -1.06
CA ILE A 166 10.64 -17.93 -0.79
C ILE A 166 11.35 -17.92 0.58
N GLY A 167 12.33 -17.04 0.76
CA GLY A 167 13.04 -16.92 2.05
C GLY A 167 12.13 -16.39 3.18
N HIS A 168 12.51 -16.69 4.43
CA HIS A 168 11.78 -16.28 5.65
C HIS A 168 11.36 -14.79 5.64
N THR A 169 12.28 -13.88 5.32
CA THR A 169 12.01 -12.44 5.27
C THR A 169 11.00 -12.06 4.18
N ALA A 170 11.01 -12.79 3.05
CA ALA A 170 10.05 -12.60 1.97
C ALA A 170 8.66 -13.12 2.37
N ALA A 171 8.59 -14.22 3.13
CA ALA A 171 7.35 -14.73 3.71
C ALA A 171 6.76 -13.79 4.77
N GLN A 172 7.58 -13.23 5.66
CA GLN A 172 7.17 -12.17 6.60
C GLN A 172 6.59 -10.96 5.87
N SER A 173 7.29 -10.49 4.83
CA SER A 173 6.85 -9.35 4.01
C SER A 173 5.58 -9.64 3.21
N LEU A 174 5.37 -10.89 2.81
CA LEU A 174 4.17 -11.34 2.14
C LEU A 174 2.99 -11.37 3.11
N LEU A 175 3.16 -11.95 4.31
CA LEU A 175 2.14 -11.97 5.35
C LEU A 175 1.72 -10.56 5.78
N ALA A 176 2.66 -9.64 5.94
CA ALA A 176 2.34 -8.25 6.28
C ALA A 176 1.45 -7.59 5.22
N ARG A 177 1.74 -7.80 3.93
CA ARG A 177 0.92 -7.29 2.82
C ARG A 177 -0.43 -7.99 2.73
N ALA A 178 -0.46 -9.30 2.99
CA ALA A 178 -1.69 -10.07 3.01
C ALA A 178 -2.63 -9.56 4.12
N ARG A 179 -2.12 -9.28 5.32
CA ARG A 179 -2.90 -8.67 6.42
C ARG A 179 -3.50 -7.32 6.04
N VAL A 180 -2.72 -6.44 5.40
CA VAL A 180 -3.21 -5.13 4.95
C VAL A 180 -4.31 -5.28 3.89
N ALA A 181 -4.10 -6.13 2.90
CA ALA A 181 -5.08 -6.36 1.84
C ALA A 181 -6.38 -6.97 2.39
N PHE A 182 -6.26 -7.90 3.34
CA PHE A 182 -7.40 -8.49 4.03
C PHE A 182 -8.18 -7.47 4.86
N ARG A 183 -7.48 -6.59 5.61
CA ARG A 183 -8.11 -5.48 6.36
C ARG A 183 -8.89 -4.55 5.44
N GLN A 184 -8.32 -4.18 4.29
CA GLN A 184 -9.01 -3.36 3.29
C GLN A 184 -10.27 -4.04 2.75
N GLY A 185 -10.22 -5.37 2.58
CA GLY A 185 -11.39 -6.17 2.22
C GLY A 185 -12.47 -6.17 3.31
N LEU A 186 -12.07 -6.32 4.57
CA LEU A 186 -13.00 -6.21 5.72
C LEU A 186 -13.64 -4.83 5.79
N GLU A 187 -12.86 -3.75 5.67
CA GLU A 187 -13.39 -2.37 5.64
C GLU A 187 -14.34 -2.15 4.46
N GLY A 188 -14.08 -2.77 3.30
CA GLY A 188 -14.96 -2.69 2.13
C GLY A 188 -16.30 -3.41 2.31
N VAL A 189 -16.34 -4.50 3.07
CA VAL A 189 -17.55 -5.31 3.30
C VAL A 189 -18.33 -4.84 4.54
N PHE A 190 -17.64 -4.48 5.62
CA PHE A 190 -18.24 -4.15 6.93
C PHE A 190 -18.20 -2.66 7.28
N GLY A 191 -17.55 -1.82 6.47
CA GLY A 191 -17.41 -0.39 6.73
C GLY A 191 -16.62 -0.08 8.02
N ALA A 192 -16.91 1.07 8.64
CA ALA A 192 -16.26 1.51 9.88
C ALA A 192 -16.56 0.60 11.10
N SER A 193 -17.50 -0.33 10.97
CA SER A 193 -17.88 -1.28 12.02
C SER A 193 -17.07 -2.57 11.99
N ALA A 194 -16.09 -2.72 11.08
CA ALA A 194 -15.21 -3.89 11.06
C ALA A 194 -14.58 -4.22 12.43
N PRO A 195 -14.08 -3.25 13.24
CA PRO A 195 -13.55 -3.54 14.57
C PRO A 195 -14.64 -4.02 15.55
N ASP A 196 -15.85 -3.44 15.47
CA ASP A 196 -16.96 -3.75 16.37
C ASP A 196 -17.58 -5.13 16.07
N VAL A 197 -17.71 -5.47 14.77
CA VAL A 197 -18.17 -6.80 14.30
C VAL A 197 -17.17 -7.86 14.72
N MET A 198 -15.87 -7.56 14.64
CA MET A 198 -14.83 -8.48 15.03
C MET A 198 -14.72 -8.65 16.56
N ALA A 199 -14.88 -7.57 17.33
CA ALA A 199 -14.92 -7.61 18.80
C ALA A 199 -16.19 -8.30 19.35
N ALA A 200 -17.26 -8.37 18.56
CA ALA A 200 -18.46 -9.11 18.91
C ALA A 200 -18.30 -10.64 18.81
N LEU A 201 -17.26 -11.13 18.10
CA LEU A 201 -16.97 -12.56 17.95
C LEU A 201 -16.16 -13.17 19.10
N GLU A 202 -15.46 -12.34 19.87
CA GLU A 202 -14.68 -12.76 21.04
C GLU A 202 -15.53 -12.92 22.31
N ARG A 203 -16.83 -12.57 22.26
CA ARG A 203 -17.81 -12.69 23.35
C ARG A 203 -18.74 -13.88 23.14
#